data_AF-A0A6J4HBB2-F1
#
_entry.id   AF-A0A6J4HBB2-F1
#
_cell.length_a   1.000
_cell.length_b   1.000
_cell.length_c   1.000
_cell.angle_alpha   90.00
_cell.angle_beta   90.00
_cell.angle_gamma   90.00
#
_symmetry.space_group_name_H-M   'P 1'
#
loop_
_entity.id
_entity.type
_entity.pdbx_description
1 polymer ?
#
loop_
_entity_poly.entity_id
_entity_poly.type
_entity_poly.pdbx_seq_one_letter_code
_entity_poly.pdbx_strand_id
1 'polypeptide(L)' 'MTEVMVDLPEGVAEAIEQRATALGTTADQWLSLVIADVVADVPEEGDGPDDWICR' A
#
# COMPACT_ATOMS: atom_id res chain seq x y z
N MET A 1 -11.39 13.37 -2.58
CA MET A 1 -10.14 12.58 -2.67
C MET A 1 -9.13 13.29 -1.81
N THR A 2 -8.49 12.59 -0.89
CA THR A 2 -7.46 13.17 -0.01
C THR A 2 -6.10 12.83 -0.58
N GLU A 3 -5.21 13.80 -0.69
CA GLU A 3 -3.85 13.60 -1.17
C GLU A 3 -2.90 13.36 0.00
N VAL A 4 -2.10 12.30 -0.08
CA VAL A 4 -1.07 11.94 0.89
C VAL A 4 0.24 11.74 0.14
N MET A 5 1.31 12.42 0.58
CA MET A 5 2.66 12.19 0.06
C MET A 5 3.40 11.26 1.02
N VAL A 6 4.07 10.25 0.46
CA VAL A 6 4.83 9.25 1.21
C VAL A 6 6.18 9.05 0.56
N ASP A 7 7.24 9.06 1.36
CA ASP A 7 8.58 8.68 0.91
C ASP A 7 8.68 7.15 0.83
N LEU A 8 9.02 6.64 -0.35
CA LEU A 8 9.16 5.22 -0.59
C LEU A 8 10.63 4.77 -0.49
N PRO A 9 10.91 3.58 0.05
CA PRO A 9 12.24 2.98 -0.05
C PRO A 9 12.68 2.79 -1.50
N GLU A 10 13.99 2.73 -1.71
CA GLU A 10 14.59 2.53 -3.03
C GLU A 10 14.03 1.27 -3.71
N GLY A 11 13.65 1.39 -4.99
CA GLY A 11 13.10 0.29 -5.79
C GLY A 11 11.62 -0.02 -5.54
N VAL A 12 11.00 0.48 -4.46
CA VAL A 12 9.57 0.21 -4.18
C VAL A 12 8.67 0.86 -5.23
N ALA A 13 8.95 2.11 -5.60
CA ALA A 13 8.19 2.80 -6.65
C ALA A 13 8.21 2.04 -7.98
N GLU A 14 9.37 1.51 -8.36
CA GLU A 14 9.52 0.72 -9.59
C GLU A 14 8.73 -0.60 -9.51
N ALA A 15 8.76 -1.28 -8.36
CA ALA A 15 8.00 -2.50 -8.15
C ALA A 15 6.48 -2.27 -8.26
N ILE A 16 5.98 -1.16 -7.73
CA ILE A 16 4.57 -0.75 -7.85
C ILE A 16 4.19 -0.58 -9.33
N GLU A 17 4.98 0.19 -10.09
CA GLU A 17 4.75 0.45 -11.51
C GLU A 17 4.75 -0.84 -12.35
N GLN A 18 5.72 -1.73 -12.11
CA GLN A 18 5.78 -3.02 -12.80
C GLN A 18 4.54 -3.88 -12.52
N ARG A 19 4.08 -3.92 -11.27
CA ARG A 19 2.89 -4.69 -10.87
C ARG A 19 1.61 -4.11 -11.44
N ALA A 20 1.44 -2.80 -11.37
CA ALA A 20 0.29 -2.12 -11.96
C ALA A 20 0.20 -2.38 -13.47
N THR A 21 1.34 -2.24 -14.17
CA THR A 21 1.43 -2.51 -15.62
C THR A 21 1.07 -3.97 -15.94
N ALA A 22 1.61 -4.93 -15.19
CA ALA A 22 1.33 -6.35 -15.41
C ALA A 22 -0.15 -6.71 -15.23
N LEU A 23 -0.88 -5.97 -14.39
CA LEU A 23 -2.31 -6.14 -14.12
C LEU A 23 -3.20 -5.25 -15.00
N GLY A 24 -2.62 -4.46 -15.91
CA GLY A 24 -3.37 -3.56 -16.80
C GLY A 24 -4.05 -2.40 -16.08
N THR A 25 -3.48 -1.93 -14.96
CA THR A 25 -3.98 -0.83 -14.14
C THR A 25 -2.90 0.25 -13.96
N THR A 26 -3.24 1.37 -13.32
CA THR A 26 -2.28 2.42 -12.95
C THR A 26 -1.70 2.18 -11.56
N ALA A 27 -0.52 2.73 -11.27
CA ALA A 27 0.08 2.66 -9.94
C ALA A 27 -0.87 3.16 -8.84
N ASP A 28 -1.55 4.27 -9.07
CA ASP A 28 -2.54 4.86 -8.16
C ASP A 28 -3.72 3.93 -7.87
N GLN A 29 -4.30 3.33 -8.92
CA GLN A 29 -5.43 2.40 -8.78
C GLN A 29 -5.02 1.13 -8.05
N TRP A 30 -3.86 0.58 -8.41
CA TRP A 30 -3.32 -0.60 -7.76
C TRP A 30 -3.03 -0.34 -6.28
N LEU A 31 -2.36 0.77 -5.97
CA LEU A 31 -2.01 1.14 -4.61
C LEU A 31 -3.27 1.41 -3.77
N SER A 32 -4.29 2.04 -4.34
CA SER A 32 -5.58 2.25 -3.68
C SER A 32 -6.25 0.94 -3.26
N LEU A 33 -6.20 -0.08 -4.12
CA LEU A 33 -6.75 -1.41 -3.80
C LEU A 33 -5.93 -2.10 -2.71
N VAL A 34 -4.60 -2.05 -2.80
CA VAL A 34 -3.71 -2.65 -1.80
C VAL A 34 -3.88 -1.99 -0.43
N ILE A 35 -3.92 -0.65 -0.37
CA ILE A 35 -4.14 0.05 0.90
C ILE A 35 -5.52 -0.26 1.46
N ALA A 36 -6.57 -0.31 0.63
CA ALA A 36 -7.90 -0.64 1.10
C ALA A 36 -8.00 -2.05 1.71
N ASP A 37 -7.35 -3.03 1.08
CA ASP A 37 -7.27 -4.41 1.56
C ASP A 37 -6.52 -4.49 2.89
N VAL A 38 -5.32 -3.89 2.93
CA VAL A 38 -4.46 -3.83 4.12
C VAL A 38 -5.18 -3.13 5.28
N VAL A 39 -5.80 -1.97 5.04
CA VAL A 39 -6.54 -1.22 6.06
C VAL A 39 -7.77 -1.98 6.58
N ALA A 40 -8.45 -2.76 5.74
CA ALA A 40 -9.58 -3.57 6.17
C ALA A 40 -9.18 -4.67 7.17
N ASP A 41 -7.94 -5.14 7.09
CA ASP A 41 -7.37 -6.16 7.97
C ASP A 41 -6.64 -5.57 9.20
N VAL A 42 -6.55 -4.23 9.32
CA VAL A 42 -6.00 -3.58 10.52
C VAL A 42 -6.94 -3.84 11.70
N PRO A 43 -6.48 -4.49 12.78
CA PRO A 43 -7.29 -4.65 13.98
C PRO A 43 -7.57 -3.29 14.64
N GLU A 44 -8.80 -3.06 15.10
CA GLU A 44 -9.19 -1.82 15.79
C GLU A 44 -8.45 -1.61 17.13
N GLU A 45 -7.92 -2.70 17.72
CA GLU A 45 -7.19 -2.70 18.98
C GLU A 45 -5.85 -3.47 18.83
N GLY A 46 -4.74 -2.78 19.13
CA GLY A 46 -3.36 -3.29 19.07
C GLY A 46 -2.36 -2.14 19.23
N ASP A 47 -1.14 -2.41 19.73
CA ASP A 47 -0.14 -1.42 20.15
C ASP A 47 0.57 -0.67 18.99
N GLY A 48 -0.07 -0.61 17.82
CA GLY A 48 0.39 0.16 16.66
C GLY A 48 0.75 -0.69 15.43
N PRO A 49 1.15 -0.02 14.34
CA PRO A 49 1.39 -0.66 13.05
C PRO A 49 2.54 -1.68 13.08
N ASP A 50 3.53 -1.50 13.96
CA ASP A 50 4.70 -2.38 14.07
C ASP A 50 4.35 -3.81 14.51
N ASP A 51 3.37 -4.00 15.39
CA ASP A 51 2.96 -5.31 15.88
C ASP A 51 2.17 -6.13 14.84
N TRP A 52 1.50 -5.46 13.90
CA TRP A 52 0.69 -6.09 12.88
C TRP A 52 1.43 -6.28 11.54
N ILE A 53 2.23 -5.29 11.11
CA ILE A 53 2.98 -5.35 9.85
C ILE A 53 4.13 -6.38 9.92
N CYS A 54 4.70 -6.62 11.10
CA CYS A 54 5.85 -7.53 11.29
C CYS A 54 5.47 -9.02 11.47
N ARG A 55 4.23 -9.43 11.15
CA ARG A 55 3.77 -10.81 11.33
C ARG A 55 3.98 -11.70 10.09
#